data_AF-A0A1S2IEK1-F1
#
_entry.id   AF-A0A1S2IEK1-F1
#
_cell.length_a   1.000
_cell.length_b   1.000
_cell.length_c   1.000
_cell.angle_alpha   90.00
_cell.angle_beta   90.00
_cell.angle_gamma   90.00
#
_symmetry.space_group_name_H-M   'P 1'
#
loop_
_entity.id
_entity.type
_entity.pdbx_description
1 polymer ?
#
loop_
_entity_poly.entity_id
_entity_poly.type
_entity_poly.pdbx_seq_one_letter_code
_entity_poly.pdbx_strand_id
1 'polypeptide(L)'
;MPTGKVKFYDDEKGFGFISSDDGQEVFLHASALPAGTVGVKAGTRLEYGIADGKRGAQALSVRVLEAAPSLAKMNRRSADDMAVIVEDLVKVLDKAGGDLRHGRYPQNGARIAVLLRTVADSFDA
;
A
#
# COMPACT_ATOMS: atom_id res chain seq x y z
N MET A 1 0.24 -16.71 20.92
CA MET A 1 1.45 -15.92 20.64
C MET A 1 1.05 -14.45 20.69
N PRO A 2 1.85 -13.55 21.27
CA PRO A 2 1.53 -12.12 21.29
C PRO A 2 1.47 -11.53 19.88
N THR A 3 0.60 -10.54 19.71
CA THR A 3 0.49 -9.75 18.47
C THR A 3 0.81 -8.29 18.73
N GLY A 4 1.26 -7.61 17.69
CA GLY A 4 1.57 -6.20 17.76
C GLY A 4 1.74 -5.59 16.39
N LYS A 5 2.00 -4.28 16.37
CA LYS A 5 2.22 -3.51 15.16
C LYS A 5 3.64 -2.99 15.11
N VAL A 6 4.27 -3.06 13.95
CA VAL A 6 5.61 -2.47 13.75
C VAL A 6 5.50 -0.96 13.96
N LYS A 7 6.20 -0.44 14.95
CA LYS A 7 6.28 0.99 15.22
C LYS A 7 7.24 1.65 14.24
N PHE A 8 8.39 1.01 14.03
CA PHE A 8 9.43 1.46 13.11
C PHE A 8 10.32 0.27 12.72
N TYR A 9 10.85 0.29 11.51
CA TYR A 9 11.85 -0.66 11.04
C TYR A 9 12.78 0.03 10.05
N ASP A 10 14.08 -0.23 10.19
CA ASP A 10 15.13 0.26 9.32
C ASP A 10 15.65 -0.93 8.52
N ASP A 11 15.25 -1.02 7.24
CA ASP A 11 15.67 -2.10 6.34
C ASP A 11 17.18 -2.07 6.05
N GLU A 12 17.82 -0.90 6.08
CA GLU A 12 19.26 -0.75 5.82
C GLU A 12 20.07 -1.29 7.01
N LYS A 13 19.61 -1.01 8.23
CA LYS A 13 20.26 -1.49 9.46
C LYS A 13 19.77 -2.86 9.93
N GLY A 14 18.66 -3.36 9.39
CA GLY A 14 18.10 -4.67 9.70
C GLY A 14 17.49 -4.80 11.10
N PHE A 15 16.98 -3.71 11.69
CA PHE A 15 16.31 -3.76 12.99
C PHE A 15 15.14 -2.78 13.11
N GLY A 16 14.25 -3.03 14.06
CA GLY A 16 13.14 -2.16 14.38
C GLY A 16 12.50 -2.46 15.72
N PHE A 17 11.31 -1.91 15.93
CA PHE A 17 10.53 -2.05 17.15
C PHE A 17 9.07 -2.34 16.83
N ILE A 18 8.49 -3.23 17.62
CA ILE A 18 7.08 -3.58 17.58
C ILE A 18 6.42 -2.99 18.83
N SER A 19 5.30 -2.33 18.63
CA SER A 19 4.38 -1.98 19.71
C SER A 19 3.47 -3.17 19.93
N SER A 20 3.63 -3.87 21.06
CA SER A 20 2.73 -4.94 21.48
C SER A 20 1.35 -4.36 21.79
N ASP A 21 0.30 -5.15 21.59
CA ASP A 21 -1.06 -4.75 21.97
C ASP A 21 -1.18 -4.52 23.50
N ASP A 22 -0.29 -5.12 24.29
CA ASP A 22 -0.14 -4.91 25.74
C ASP A 22 0.61 -3.62 26.12
N GLY A 23 0.99 -2.79 25.14
CA GLY A 23 1.67 -1.51 25.34
C GLY A 23 3.19 -1.59 25.59
N GLN A 24 3.78 -2.78 25.53
CA GLN A 24 5.23 -2.97 25.62
C GLN A 24 5.92 -2.79 24.27
N GLU A 25 7.14 -2.25 24.27
CA GLU A 25 7.99 -2.20 23.08
C GLU A 25 8.89 -3.44 23.00
N VAL A 26 8.84 -4.11 21.86
CA VAL A 26 9.58 -5.34 21.60
C VAL A 26 10.57 -5.12 20.46
N PHE A 27 11.84 -5.48 20.69
CA PHE A 27 12.90 -5.35 19.70
C PHE A 27 12.74 -6.38 18.57
N LEU A 28 12.76 -5.92 17.32
CA LEU A 28 12.64 -6.75 16.13
C LEU A 28 13.98 -6.75 15.36
N HIS A 29 14.59 -7.91 15.23
CA HIS A 29 15.79 -8.11 14.41
C HIS A 29 15.44 -8.74 13.06
N ALA A 30 16.19 -8.41 11.98
CA ALA A 30 16.00 -9.01 10.66
C ALA A 30 16.02 -10.55 10.69
N SER A 31 16.86 -11.15 11.55
CA SER A 31 16.94 -12.61 11.70
C SER A 31 15.68 -13.28 12.24
N ALA A 32 14.80 -12.52 12.90
CA ALA A 32 13.53 -13.04 13.40
C ALA A 32 12.42 -13.03 12.34
N LEU A 33 12.65 -12.32 11.22
CA LEU A 33 11.72 -12.26 10.09
C LEU A 33 11.82 -13.52 9.21
N PRO A 34 10.72 -13.93 8.56
CA PRO A 34 10.74 -15.00 7.58
C PRO A 34 11.74 -14.74 6.45
N ALA A 35 12.37 -15.79 5.94
CA ALA A 35 13.26 -15.69 4.79
C ALA A 35 12.49 -15.15 3.57
N GLY A 36 13.01 -14.08 2.95
CA GLY A 36 12.38 -13.42 1.81
C GLY A 36 11.37 -12.32 2.16
N THR A 37 11.22 -11.95 3.43
CA THR A 37 10.49 -10.73 3.80
C THR A 37 11.25 -9.50 3.32
N VAL A 38 10.76 -8.87 2.24
CA VAL A 38 11.29 -7.61 1.71
C VAL A 38 10.50 -6.46 2.32
N GLY A 39 11.12 -5.65 3.18
CA GLY A 39 10.52 -4.39 3.65
C GLY A 39 9.41 -4.57 4.68
N VAL A 40 9.74 -4.57 5.97
CA VAL A 40 8.73 -4.52 7.03
C VAL A 40 8.36 -3.07 7.29
N LYS A 41 7.15 -2.65 6.88
CA LYS A 41 6.72 -1.26 7.05
C LYS A 41 6.10 -1.02 8.43
N ALA A 42 6.26 0.20 8.94
CA ALA A 42 5.51 0.67 10.10
C ALA A 42 3.99 0.47 9.88
N GLY A 43 3.29 0.06 10.94
CA GLY A 43 1.87 -0.30 10.90
C GLY A 43 1.57 -1.74 10.51
N THR A 44 2.55 -2.51 10.02
CA THR A 44 2.38 -3.94 9.70
C THR A 44 2.01 -4.72 10.95
N ARG A 45 0.96 -5.54 10.89
CA ARG A 45 0.53 -6.39 12.01
C ARG A 45 1.26 -7.72 11.96
N LEU A 46 1.88 -8.07 13.08
CA LEU A 46 2.72 -9.25 13.23
C LEU A 46 2.26 -10.09 14.42
N GLU A 47 2.42 -11.39 14.30
CA GLU A 47 2.44 -12.34 15.42
C GLU A 47 3.90 -12.71 15.69
N TYR A 48 4.30 -12.79 16.96
CA TYR A 48 5.66 -13.13 17.33
C TYR A 48 5.69 -13.83 18.69
N GLY A 49 6.79 -14.52 18.99
CA GLY A 49 7.13 -14.89 20.36
C GLY A 49 7.93 -13.77 21.03
N ILE A 50 7.76 -13.57 22.33
CA ILE A 50 8.60 -12.67 23.12
C ILE A 50 9.62 -13.53 23.89
N ALA A 51 10.88 -13.11 23.87
CA ALA A 51 11.93 -13.65 24.72
C ALA A 51 12.75 -12.53 25.35
N ASP A 52 13.27 -12.74 26.56
CA ASP A 52 14.19 -11.79 27.19
C ASP A 52 15.57 -11.86 26.52
N GLY A 53 15.93 -10.78 25.84
CA GLY A 53 17.22 -10.60 25.20
C GLY A 53 18.14 -9.64 25.96
N LYS A 54 19.38 -9.50 25.46
CA LYS A 54 20.38 -8.57 26.02
C LYS A 54 19.94 -7.09 26.00
N ARG A 55 18.92 -6.75 25.23
CA ARG A 55 18.36 -5.40 25.06
C ARG A 55 16.92 -5.28 25.58
N GLY A 56 16.47 -6.23 26.40
CA GLY A 56 15.07 -6.34 26.83
C GLY A 56 14.26 -7.30 25.95
N ALA A 57 12.93 -7.15 25.98
CA ALA A 57 12.01 -8.01 25.23
C ALA A 57 12.34 -8.01 23.73
N GLN A 58 12.61 -9.19 23.18
CA GLN A 58 12.96 -9.41 21.78
C GLN A 58 11.94 -10.32 21.10
N ALA A 59 11.57 -9.96 19.88
CA ALA A 59 10.69 -10.76 19.04
C ALA A 59 11.46 -11.95 18.43
N LEU A 60 10.89 -13.14 18.54
CA LEU A 60 11.35 -14.37 17.91
C LEU A 60 10.22 -14.97 17.07
N SER A 61 10.58 -15.73 16.04
CA SER A 61 9.61 -16.46 15.20
C SER A 61 8.47 -15.56 14.70
N VAL A 62 8.82 -14.49 13.98
CA VAL A 62 7.83 -13.50 13.52
C VAL A 62 7.04 -14.06 12.34
N ARG A 63 5.72 -13.88 12.39
CA ARG A 63 4.80 -14.17 11.30
C ARG A 63 4.04 -12.91 10.93
N VAL A 64 4.04 -12.57 9.64
CA VAL A 64 3.26 -11.44 9.13
C VAL A 64 1.79 -11.85 9.05
N LEU A 65 0.91 -11.17 9.79
CA LEU A 65 -0.52 -11.41 9.77
C LEU A 65 -1.21 -10.52 8.74
N GLU A 66 -0.92 -9.23 8.77
CA GLU A 66 -1.43 -8.25 7.82
C GLU A 66 -0.29 -7.32 7.41
N ALA A 67 0.09 -7.38 6.13
CA ALA A 67 0.98 -6.38 5.55
C ALA A 67 0.36 -4.99 5.76
N ALA A 68 1.15 -4.00 6.19
CA ALA A 68 0.67 -2.63 6.27
C ALA A 68 -0.06 -2.28 4.96
N PRO A 69 -1.25 -1.64 5.02
CA PRO A 69 -1.87 -1.12 3.81
C PRO A 69 -0.82 -0.26 3.13
N SER A 70 -0.51 -0.56 1.87
CA SER A 70 0.36 0.29 1.08
C SER A 70 -0.20 1.72 1.15
N LEU A 71 0.66 2.74 1.23
CA LEU A 71 0.21 4.14 1.13
C LEU A 71 -0.67 4.37 -0.11
N ALA A 72 -0.42 3.57 -1.15
CA ALA A 72 -1.33 3.28 -2.25
C ALA A 72 -2.79 3.02 -1.79
N LYS A 73 -3.07 1.92 -1.09
CA LYS A 73 -4.43 1.59 -0.58
C LYS A 73 -5.09 2.67 0.28
N MET A 74 -4.34 3.50 1.01
CA MET A 74 -4.91 4.56 1.85
C MET A 74 -5.37 5.79 1.05
N ASN A 75 -4.78 6.04 -0.12
CA ASN A 75 -5.13 7.15 -1.01
C ASN A 75 -5.90 6.73 -2.26
N ARG A 76 -6.20 5.43 -2.42
CA ARG A 76 -7.08 4.96 -3.50
C ARG A 76 -8.46 5.58 -3.32
N ARG A 77 -8.97 6.17 -4.40
CA ARG A 77 -10.38 6.54 -4.52
C ARG A 77 -11.23 5.28 -4.29
N SER A 78 -12.42 5.46 -3.73
CA SER A 78 -13.33 4.33 -3.54
C SER A 78 -13.69 3.69 -4.89
N ALA A 79 -14.06 2.41 -4.88
CA ALA A 79 -14.47 1.71 -6.10
C ALA A 79 -15.68 2.39 -6.76
N ASP A 80 -16.62 2.90 -5.95
CA ASP A 80 -17.81 3.62 -6.42
C ASP A 80 -17.42 4.94 -7.09
N ASP A 81 -16.51 5.71 -6.51
CA ASP A 81 -16.00 6.95 -7.13
C ASP A 81 -15.26 6.65 -8.44
N MET A 82 -14.46 5.58 -8.46
CA MET A 82 -13.76 5.15 -9.67
C MET A 82 -14.72 4.72 -10.77
N ALA A 83 -15.81 4.03 -10.43
CA ALA A 83 -16.84 3.64 -11.40
C ALA A 83 -17.46 4.88 -12.08
N VAL A 84 -17.79 5.92 -11.32
CA VAL A 84 -18.33 7.18 -11.86
C VAL A 84 -17.34 7.85 -12.81
N ILE A 85 -16.06 7.96 -12.41
CA ILE A 85 -15.02 8.61 -13.21
C ILE A 85 -14.77 7.84 -14.52
N VAL A 86 -14.74 6.51 -14.45
CA VAL A 86 -14.56 5.66 -15.62
C VAL A 86 -15.76 5.78 -16.56
N GLU A 87 -16.99 5.81 -16.04
CA GLU A 87 -18.19 6.01 -16.85
C GLU A 87 -18.16 7.34 -17.60
N ASP A 88 -17.76 8.42 -16.93
CA ASP A 88 -17.61 9.74 -17.57
C ASP A 88 -16.49 9.74 -18.62
N LEU A 89 -15.37 9.06 -18.36
CA LEU A 89 -14.30 8.89 -19.34
C LEU A 89 -14.79 8.12 -20.58
N VAL A 90 -15.54 7.03 -20.41
CA VAL A 90 -16.12 6.26 -21.52
C VAL A 90 -17.01 7.15 -22.39
N LYS A 91 -17.91 7.93 -21.80
CA LYS A 91 -18.78 8.87 -22.54
C LYS A 91 -17.97 9.88 -23.36
N VAL A 92 -16.89 10.39 -22.78
CA VAL A 92 -16.00 11.34 -23.47
C VAL A 92 -15.26 10.66 -24.63
N LEU A 93 -14.78 9.44 -24.43
CA LEU A 93 -14.09 8.65 -25.46
C LEU A 93 -15.03 8.23 -26.60
N ASP A 94 -16.28 7.87 -26.30
CA ASP A 94 -17.27 7.53 -27.31
C ASP A 94 -17.55 8.72 -28.23
N LYS A 95 -17.69 9.92 -27.65
CA LYS A 95 -17.84 11.15 -28.43
C LYS A 95 -16.62 11.41 -29.32
N ALA A 96 -15.41 11.27 -28.77
CA ALA A 96 -14.16 11.43 -29.52
C ALA A 96 -14.02 10.40 -30.64
N GLY A 97 -14.39 9.14 -30.39
CA GLY A 97 -14.43 8.07 -31.38
C GLY A 97 -15.45 8.37 -32.48
N GLY A 98 -16.58 8.98 -32.13
CA GLY A 98 -17.55 9.54 -33.08
C GLY A 98 -16.90 10.54 -34.02
N ASP A 99 -16.22 11.56 -33.51
CA ASP A 99 -15.53 12.56 -34.35
C ASP A 99 -14.52 11.91 -35.30
N LEU A 100 -13.71 10.98 -34.78
CA LEU A 100 -12.70 10.25 -35.55
C LEU A 100 -13.31 9.41 -36.67
N ARG A 101 -14.44 8.75 -36.44
CA ARG A 101 -15.19 8.01 -37.47
C ARG A 101 -15.68 8.91 -38.60
N HIS A 102 -15.88 10.21 -38.32
CA HIS A 102 -16.22 11.22 -39.32
C HIS A 102 -14.99 11.89 -39.95
N GLY A 103 -13.78 11.35 -39.73
CA GLY A 103 -12.53 11.86 -40.30
C GLY A 103 -12.03 13.15 -39.66
N ARG A 104 -12.52 13.52 -38.46
CA ARG A 104 -12.11 14.73 -37.75
C ARG A 104 -11.54 14.38 -36.39
N TYR A 105 -10.46 15.04 -36.00
CA TYR A 105 -9.94 14.89 -34.64
C TYR A 105 -10.80 15.65 -33.63
N PRO A 106 -10.99 15.11 -32.41
CA PRO A 106 -11.73 15.78 -31.35
C PRO A 106 -11.01 17.06 -30.89
N GLN A 107 -11.75 18.16 -30.76
CA GLN A 107 -11.17 19.45 -30.37
C GLN A 107 -10.66 19.50 -28.92
N ASN A 108 -11.12 18.57 -28.08
CA ASN A 108 -10.83 18.49 -26.64
C ASN A 108 -9.72 17.46 -26.30
N GLY A 109 -8.81 17.16 -27.23
CA GLY A 109 -7.76 16.14 -27.05
C GLY A 109 -6.90 16.30 -25.78
N ALA A 110 -6.51 17.54 -25.42
CA ALA A 110 -5.74 17.79 -24.20
C ALA A 110 -6.51 17.37 -22.92
N ARG A 111 -7.82 17.63 -22.87
CA ARG A 111 -8.68 17.24 -21.75
C ARG A 111 -8.83 15.72 -21.68
N ILE A 112 -9.00 15.06 -22.82
CA ILE A 112 -9.09 13.59 -22.91
C ILE A 112 -7.79 12.96 -22.37
N ALA A 113 -6.63 13.49 -22.77
CA ALA A 113 -5.34 13.00 -22.30
C ALA A 113 -5.17 13.16 -20.77
N VAL A 114 -5.61 14.29 -20.21
CA VAL A 114 -5.59 14.49 -18.74
C VAL A 114 -6.49 13.46 -18.04
N LEU A 115 -7.72 13.27 -18.51
CA LEU A 115 -8.65 12.31 -17.91
C LEU A 115 -8.10 10.88 -17.95
N LEU A 116 -7.54 10.46 -19.08
CA LEU A 116 -6.91 9.14 -19.22
C LEU A 116 -5.76 8.94 -18.24
N ARG A 117 -4.89 9.93 -18.07
CA ARG A 117 -3.77 9.87 -17.10
C ARG A 117 -4.28 9.82 -15.67
N THR A 118 -5.23 10.69 -15.31
CA THR A 118 -5.82 10.70 -13.96
C THR A 118 -6.44 9.35 -13.60
N VAL A 119 -7.13 8.70 -14.53
CA VAL A 119 -7.70 7.36 -14.32
C VAL A 119 -6.58 6.31 -14.17
N ALA A 120 -5.56 6.35 -15.04
CA ALA A 120 -4.42 5.45 -14.95
C ALA A 120 -3.67 5.58 -13.60
N ASP A 121 -3.33 6.81 -13.21
CA ASP A 121 -2.67 7.12 -11.94
C ASP A 121 -3.50 6.63 -10.74
N SER A 122 -4.84 6.67 -10.84
CA SER A 122 -5.74 6.21 -9.78
C SER A 122 -5.82 4.67 -9.67
N PHE A 123 -5.55 3.94 -10.75
CA PHE A 123 -5.47 2.47 -10.74
C PHE A 123 -4.10 1.94 -10.29
N ASP A 124 -3.04 2.69 -10.60
CA ASP A 124 -1.66 2.35 -10.18
C ASP A 124 -1.36 2.76 -8.72
N ALA A 125 -2.16 3.68 -8.17
CA ALA A 125 -2.16 4.04 -6.75
C ALA A 125 -2.63 2.90 -5.86
#